data_AF-A0A662QD29-F1
#
_entry.id   AF-A0A662QD29-F1
#
_cell.length_a   1.000
_cell.length_b   1.000
_cell.length_c   1.000
_cell.angle_alpha   90.00
_cell.angle_beta   90.00
_cell.angle_gamma   90.00
#
_symmetry.space_group_name_H-M   'P 1'
#
loop_
_entity.id
_entity.type
_entity.pdbx_description
1 polymer ?
#
loop_
_entity_poly.entity_id
_entity_poly.type
_entity_poly.pdbx_seq_one_letter_code
_entity_poly.pdbx_strand_id
1 'polypeptide(L)' 'MAKTIITFSCDVEDAEEIERYCRENGYVKSWFIRECVMQVVDGRVPLIPRQYWIPSRKKLTR' A
#
# COMPACT_ATOMS: atom_id res chain seq x y z
N MET A 1 -5.49 23.67 -14.10
CA MET A 1 -5.12 22.79 -12.98
C MET A 1 -4.86 21.41 -13.56
N ALA A 2 -3.64 20.88 -13.47
CA ALA A 2 -3.32 19.57 -14.02
C ALA A 2 -3.92 18.48 -13.10
N LYS A 3 -4.73 17.57 -13.67
CA LYS A 3 -5.21 16.39 -12.96
C LYS A 3 -4.32 15.23 -13.36
N THR A 4 -3.52 14.72 -12.41
CA THR A 4 -2.69 13.53 -12.62
C THR A 4 -3.48 12.30 -12.18
N ILE A 5 -3.50 11.28 -13.03
CA ILE A 5 -4.03 9.96 -12.70
C ILE A 5 -2.86 9.07 -12.36
N ILE A 6 -2.93 8.37 -11.22
CA ILE A 6 -1.93 7.40 -10.79
C ILE A 6 -2.55 6.02 -10.93
N THR A 7 -1.93 5.16 -11.74
CA THR A 7 -2.26 3.75 -11.86
C THR A 7 -1.03 2.94 -11.49
N PHE A 8 -1.21 1.89 -10.69
CA PHE A 8 -0.16 0.97 -10.33
C PHE A 8 -0.70 -0.45 -10.31
N SER A 9 0.19 -1.41 -10.49
CA SER A 9 -0.09 -2.83 -10.33
C SER A 9 0.43 -3.28 -8.97
N CYS A 10 -0.31 -4.17 -8.31
CA CYS A 10 0.09 -4.84 -7.09
C CYS A 10 -0.43 -6.27 -7.13
N ASP A 11 0.06 -7.10 -6.21
CA ASP A 11 -0.43 -8.46 -6.05
C ASP A 11 -1.89 -8.43 -5.57
N VAL A 12 -2.65 -9.48 -5.91
CA VAL A 12 -4.07 -9.57 -5.54
C VAL A 12 -4.25 -9.52 -4.02
N GLU A 13 -3.36 -10.19 -3.28
CA GLU A 13 -3.36 -10.20 -1.81
C GLU A 13 -3.17 -8.79 -1.22
N ASP A 14 -2.23 -8.01 -1.78
CA ASP A 14 -2.01 -6.61 -1.36
C ASP A 14 -3.26 -5.76 -1.63
N ALA A 15 -3.91 -5.95 -2.79
CA ALA A 15 -5.12 -5.21 -3.15
C ALA A 15 -6.28 -5.52 -2.20
N GLU A 16 -6.45 -6.79 -1.83
CA GLU A 16 -7.47 -7.24 -0.87
C GLU A 16 -7.20 -6.69 0.54
N GLU A 17 -5.94 -6.66 0.96
CA GLU A 17 -5.54 -6.12 2.26
C GLU A 17 -5.78 -4.61 2.35
N ILE A 18 -5.43 -3.85 1.30
CA ILE A 18 -5.73 -2.41 1.21
C ILE A 18 -7.24 -2.19 1.27
N GLU A 19 -8.03 -3.01 0.56
CA GLU A 19 -9.48 -2.89 0.56
C GLU A 19 -10.08 -3.19 1.94
N ARG A 20 -9.62 -4.25 2.61
CA ARG A 20 -10.04 -4.59 3.98
C ARG A 20 -9.72 -3.44 4.94
N TYR A 21 -8.48 -2.94 4.93
CA TYR A 21 -8.06 -1.83 5.79
C TYR A 21 -8.93 -0.58 5.57
N CYS A 22 -9.17 -0.22 4.30
CA CYS A 22 -10.01 0.93 3.96
C CYS A 22 -11.44 0.73 4.48
N ARG A 23 -12.02 -0.47 4.30
CA ARG A 23 -13.39 -0.78 4.73
C ARG A 23 -13.55 -0.72 6.24
N GLU A 24 -12.63 -1.31 6.99
CA GLU A 24 -12.65 -1.35 8.47
C GLU A 24 -12.55 0.06 9.08
N ASN A 25 -11.86 0.98 8.41
CA ASN A 25 -11.62 2.33 8.90
C ASN A 25 -12.50 3.39 8.21
N GLY A 26 -13.42 3.00 7.32
CA GLY A 26 -14.30 3.92 6.60
C GLY A 26 -13.59 4.83 5.58
N TYR A 27 -12.44 4.40 5.07
CA TYR A 27 -11.67 5.14 4.07
C TYR A 27 -11.98 4.68 2.64
N VAL A 28 -11.72 5.57 1.68
CA VAL A 28 -11.74 5.24 0.25
C VAL A 28 -10.34 4.95 -0.25
N LYS A 29 -10.19 4.00 -1.19
CA LYS A 29 -8.88 3.58 -1.73
C LYS A 29 -8.05 4.75 -2.28
N SER A 30 -8.70 5.73 -2.91
CA SER A 30 -8.03 6.93 -3.42
C SER A 30 -7.48 7.85 -2.32
N TRP A 31 -8.13 7.88 -1.16
CA TRP A 31 -7.62 8.59 0.03
C TRP A 31 -6.37 7.88 0.54
N PHE A 32 -6.42 6.55 0.67
CA PHE A 32 -5.29 5.76 1.14
C PHE A 32 -4.03 5.96 0.28
N ILE A 33 -4.16 5.85 -1.05
CA ILE A 33 -3.03 6.05 -1.96
C ILE A 33 -2.50 7.49 -1.89
N ARG A 34 -3.37 8.48 -1.76
CA ARG A 34 -2.96 9.88 -1.59
C ARG A 34 -2.14 10.05 -0.31
N GLU A 35 -2.60 9.50 0.81
CA GLU A 35 -1.87 9.62 2.08
C GLU A 35 -0.50 8.93 2.04
N CYS A 36 -0.40 7.75 1.40
CA CYS A 36 0.88 7.10 1.19
C CYS A 36 1.83 7.98 0.36
N VAL A 37 1.36 8.58 -0.73
CA VAL A 37 2.17 9.48 -1.56
C VAL A 37 2.61 10.72 -0.78
N MET A 38 1.71 11.35 -0.02
CA MET A 38 2.03 12.53 0.78
C MET A 38 3.08 12.22 1.85
N GLN A 39 3.01 11.06 2.50
CA GLN A 39 4.04 10.63 3.46
C GLN A 39 5.43 10.52 2.81
N VAL A 40 5.52 9.96 1.59
CA VAL A 40 6.79 9.89 0.85
C VAL A 40 7.30 11.28 0.50
N VAL A 41 6.41 12.17 0.04
CA VAL A 41 6.75 13.58 -0.26
C VAL A 41 7.30 14.29 0.97
N ASP A 42 6.75 13.99 2.16
CA ASP A 42 7.22 14.51 3.45
C ASP A 42 8.50 13.81 3.98
N GLY A 43 9.12 12.94 3.18
CA GLY A 43 10.34 12.21 3.56
C GLY A 43 10.10 11.07 4.55
N ARG A 44 8.85 10.63 4.73
CA ARG A 44 8.47 9.54 5.63
C ARG A 44 8.28 8.24 4.86
N VAL A 45 8.54 7.12 5.55
CA VAL A 45 8.15 5.80 5.05
C VAL A 45 6.66 5.61 5.27
N PRO A 46 5.85 5.26 4.25
CA PRO A 46 4.43 5.04 4.41
C PRO A 46 4.14 4.02 5.50
N LEU A 47 3.31 4.40 6.48
CA LEU A 47 2.83 3.51 7.53
C LEU A 47 1.77 2.56 6.96
N ILE A 48 2.22 1.56 6.20
CA ILE A 48 1.51 0.28 6.08
C ILE A 48 2.28 -0.66 7.02
N PRO A 49 1.67 -1.17 8.10
CA PRO A 49 2.40 -1.95 9.10
C PRO A 49 3.15 -3.10 8.44
N ARG A 50 4.48 -3.05 8.51
CA ARG A 50 5.43 -4.08 8.09
C ARG A 50 5.25 -5.45 8.76
N GLN A 51 4.23 -5.65 9.59
CA GLN A 51 3.96 -6.96 10.19
C GLN A 51 3.57 -8.04 9.16
N TYR A 52 3.33 -7.65 7.90
CA TYR A 52 3.21 -8.55 6.73
C TYR A 52 4.48 -8.65 5.87
N TRP A 53 5.61 -8.05 6.29
CA TRP A 53 6.89 -8.21 5.60
C TRP A 53 7.44 -9.61 5.83
N ILE A 54 7.01 -10.57 5.02
CA ILE A 54 7.65 -11.88 4.93
C ILE A 54 9.05 -11.64 4.35
N PRO A 55 10.15 -11.97 5.06
CA PRO A 55 11.46 -11.92 4.45
C PRO A 55 11.45 -12.90 3.27
N SER A 56 11.90 -12.48 2.10
CA SER A 56 12.16 -13.34 0.94
C SER A 56 13.30 -14.31 1.24
N ARG A 57 13.11 -15.24 2.19
CA ARG A 57 14.02 -16.32 2.55
C ARG A 57 13.24 -17.55 3.00
N LYS A 58 12.57 -18.17 2.04
CA LYS A 58 12.83 -19.59 1.78
C LYS A 58 13.32 -19.70 0.35
N LYS A 59 14.63 -19.54 0.16
CA LYS A 59 15.31 -20.29 -0.89
C LYS A 59 14.90 -21.74 -0.66
N LEU A 60 14.14 -22.31 -1.59
CA LEU A 60 14.00 -23.76 -1.69
C LEU A 60 15.44 -24.31 -1.73
N THR A 61 15.92 -24.81 -0.60
CA THR A 61 17.11 -25.62 -0.54
C THR A 61 16.66 -27.07 -0.66
N ARG A 62 16.99 -27.60 -1.84
CA ARG A 62 17.05 -29.02 -2.25
C ARG A 62 15.75 -29.79 -2.38
#